data_AF-A0A1C6DYD5-F1
#
_entry.id   AF-A0A1C6DYD5-F1
#
_cell.length_a   1.000
_cell.length_b   1.000
_cell.length_c   1.000
_cell.angle_alpha   90.00
_cell.angle_beta   90.00
_cell.angle_gamma   90.00
#
_symmetry.space_group_name_H-M   'P 1'
#
loop_
_entity.id
_entity.type
_entity.pdbx_description
1 polymer ?
#
loop_
_entity_poly.entity_id
_entity_poly.type
_entity_poly.pdbx_seq_one_letter_code
_entity_poly.pdbx_strand_id
1 'polypeptide(L)'
;MKKMKRCILMALFLAMFATKLVYAEEIKWENLSGHHGQSVLLPEEETKSKDTIGNVARGKYLSTAILEIQNNQDGTLHVGVDTLAHVYVDRIYQVVFLDIWDEEKGDWNQIAEWKFERTKEEEADLSSYYVGFTVTDCPVNRYYRARAMHLVEVGDLMEGKATKTEGVLLTDHEV
;
A
#
# COMPACT_ATOMS: atom_id res chain seq x y z
N MET A 1 5.03 -21.79 -58.23
CA MET A 1 5.15 -22.29 -56.84
C MET A 1 6.22 -21.59 -55.98
N LYS A 2 7.42 -21.26 -56.50
CA LYS A 2 8.50 -20.60 -55.70
C LYS A 2 8.11 -19.23 -55.11
N LYS A 3 7.40 -18.38 -55.85
CA LYS A 3 6.95 -17.05 -55.38
C LYS A 3 5.90 -17.14 -54.27
N MET A 4 4.96 -18.08 -54.40
CA MET A 4 3.92 -18.34 -53.40
C MET A 4 4.50 -18.87 -52.08
N LYS A 5 5.49 -19.78 -52.14
CA LYS A 5 6.22 -20.24 -50.96
C LYS A 5 7.02 -19.12 -50.28
N ARG A 6 7.60 -18.18 -51.04
CA ARG A 6 8.28 -16.99 -50.51
C ARG A 6 7.32 -16.02 -49.81
N CYS A 7 6.15 -15.75 -50.37
CA CYS A 7 5.14 -14.89 -49.74
C CYS A 7 4.64 -15.47 -48.41
N ILE A 8 4.43 -16.79 -48.35
CA ILE A 8 4.01 -17.48 -47.12
C ILE A 8 5.11 -17.39 -46.05
N LEU A 9 6.37 -17.63 -46.42
CA LEU A 9 7.49 -17.49 -45.48
C LEU A 9 7.66 -16.06 -44.95
N MET A 10 7.42 -15.06 -45.79
CA MET A 10 7.55 -13.65 -45.42
C MET A 10 6.41 -13.20 -44.48
N ALA A 11 5.20 -13.71 -44.69
CA ALA A 11 4.07 -13.49 -43.79
C ALA A 11 4.29 -14.17 -42.41
N LEU A 12 4.83 -15.38 -42.40
CA LEU A 12 5.23 -16.09 -41.16
C LEU A 12 6.33 -15.33 -40.41
N PHE A 13 7.29 -14.73 -41.12
CA PHE A 13 8.34 -13.92 -40.52
C PHE A 13 7.81 -12.62 -39.92
N LEU A 14 6.82 -11.98 -40.56
CA LEU A 14 6.13 -10.79 -40.02
C LEU A 14 5.26 -11.11 -38.79
N ALA A 15 4.64 -12.30 -38.73
CA ALA A 15 3.86 -12.73 -37.58
C ALA A 15 4.72 -12.93 -36.31
N MET A 16 6.02 -13.21 -36.45
CA MET A 16 6.96 -13.26 -35.32
C MET A 16 7.31 -11.88 -34.74
N PHE A 17 6.97 -10.79 -35.46
CA PHE A 17 7.04 -9.41 -34.94
C PHE A 17 5.69 -8.92 -34.40
N ALA A 18 4.67 -9.79 -34.33
CA ALA A 18 3.43 -9.45 -33.65
C ALA A 18 3.75 -9.17 -32.17
N THR A 19 3.55 -7.91 -31.81
CA THR A 19 3.85 -7.29 -30.52
C THR A 19 3.43 -8.17 -29.35
N LYS A 20 4.36 -8.45 -28.44
CA LYS A 20 4.00 -9.01 -27.13
C LYS A 20 3.01 -8.04 -26.47
N LEU A 21 1.84 -8.53 -26.10
CA LEU A 21 0.95 -7.84 -25.18
C LEU A 21 1.71 -7.74 -23.85
N VAL A 22 2.27 -6.57 -23.56
CA VAL A 22 2.79 -6.26 -22.23
C VAL A 22 1.56 -5.97 -21.38
N TYR A 23 1.20 -6.92 -20.53
CA TYR A 23 0.24 -6.66 -19.47
C TYR A 23 0.88 -5.67 -18.50
N ALA A 24 0.13 -4.64 -18.09
CA ALA A 24 0.56 -3.75 -17.03
C ALA A 24 0.79 -4.58 -15.75
N GLU A 25 1.98 -4.49 -15.17
CA GLU A 25 2.28 -5.14 -13.90
C GLU A 25 1.41 -4.51 -12.81
N GLU A 26 0.80 -5.35 -11.96
CA GLU A 26 0.04 -4.86 -10.81
C GLU A 26 0.98 -4.12 -9.86
N ILE A 27 0.61 -2.91 -9.44
CA ILE A 27 1.40 -2.15 -8.48
C ILE A 27 1.31 -2.87 -7.15
N LYS A 28 2.45 -3.33 -6.64
CA LYS A 28 2.57 -3.98 -5.34
C LYS A 28 3.21 -3.04 -4.33
N TRP A 29 2.95 -3.29 -3.04
CA TRP A 29 3.51 -2.50 -1.95
C TRP A 29 5.05 -2.44 -2.03
N GLU A 30 5.71 -3.56 -2.31
CA GLU A 30 7.18 -3.66 -2.40
C GLU A 30 7.77 -2.87 -3.58
N ASN A 31 6.95 -2.59 -4.61
CA ASN A 31 7.38 -1.89 -5.82
C ASN A 31 7.27 -0.36 -5.68
N LEU A 32 6.60 0.14 -4.64
CA LEU A 32 6.45 1.58 -4.40
C LEU A 32 7.70 2.19 -3.77
N SER A 33 7.82 3.51 -3.79
CA SER A 33 8.87 4.18 -3.01
C SER A 33 8.48 4.22 -1.53
N GLY A 34 9.38 3.90 -0.60
CA GLY A 34 9.05 3.96 0.83
C GLY A 34 9.75 2.91 1.67
N HIS A 35 9.13 2.56 2.80
CA HIS A 35 9.68 1.59 3.75
C HIS A 35 9.14 0.18 3.47
N HIS A 36 10.05 -0.74 3.13
CA HIS A 36 9.72 -2.14 2.82
C HIS A 36 10.37 -3.17 3.76
N GLY A 37 11.02 -2.70 4.82
CA GLY A 37 11.84 -3.53 5.70
C GLY A 37 11.02 -4.39 6.67
N GLN A 38 11.73 -5.24 7.41
CA GLN A 38 11.15 -5.92 8.57
C GLN A 38 10.75 -4.93 9.66
N SER A 39 9.73 -5.29 10.45
CA SER A 39 9.33 -4.55 11.66
C SER A 39 9.96 -5.17 12.89
N VAL A 40 10.40 -4.33 13.80
CA VAL A 40 10.71 -4.63 15.20
C VAL A 40 9.39 -4.77 15.97
N LEU A 41 9.39 -5.64 16.97
CA LEU A 41 8.32 -5.77 17.94
C LEU A 41 8.57 -4.74 19.05
N LEU A 42 7.66 -3.80 19.21
CA LEU A 42 7.79 -2.77 20.24
C LEU A 42 7.54 -3.37 21.63
N PRO A 43 8.09 -2.76 22.70
CA PRO A 43 7.72 -3.11 24.07
C PRO A 43 6.21 -2.97 24.31
N GLU A 44 5.67 -3.68 25.30
CA GLU A 44 4.24 -3.66 25.63
C GLU A 44 3.75 -2.25 26.00
N GLU A 45 4.61 -1.43 26.60
CA GLU A 45 4.30 -0.05 26.99
C GLU A 45 4.15 0.89 25.77
N GLU A 46 4.67 0.49 24.61
CA GLU A 46 4.56 1.24 23.35
C GLU A 46 3.32 0.80 22.56
N THR A 47 2.16 1.34 22.96
CA THR A 47 0.86 0.97 22.37
C THR A 47 0.60 1.53 20.98
N LYS A 48 1.47 2.41 20.46
CA LYS A 48 1.27 3.09 19.17
C LYS A 48 2.55 3.08 18.33
N SER A 49 2.38 2.83 17.05
CA SER A 49 3.43 3.00 16.05
C SER A 49 2.93 3.84 14.88
N LYS A 50 3.80 4.69 14.34
CA LYS A 50 3.50 5.57 13.20
C LYS A 50 4.69 5.61 12.25
N ASP A 51 4.42 5.45 10.96
CA ASP A 51 5.37 5.63 9.88
C ASP A 51 4.99 6.85 9.03
N THR A 52 5.99 7.55 8.49
CA THR A 52 5.77 8.76 7.70
C THR A 52 6.84 8.92 6.62
N ILE A 53 6.43 8.95 5.36
CA ILE A 53 7.30 9.12 4.20
C ILE A 53 7.02 10.45 3.49
N GLY A 54 7.97 11.40 3.60
CA GLY A 54 7.92 12.69 2.90
C GLY A 54 9.08 12.97 1.95
N ASN A 55 10.30 12.47 2.23
CA ASN A 55 11.55 13.11 1.77
C ASN A 55 12.48 12.27 0.87
N VAL A 56 12.11 11.08 0.41
CA VAL A 56 13.07 10.16 -0.25
C VAL A 56 13.48 10.60 -1.67
N ALA A 57 12.58 11.29 -2.36
CA ALA A 57 12.78 12.19 -3.49
C ALA A 57 11.45 12.95 -3.58
N ARG A 58 11.43 14.28 -3.78
CA ARG A 58 10.14 15.01 -3.85
C ARG A 58 9.32 14.42 -4.99
N GLY A 59 8.29 13.67 -4.60
CA GLY A 59 7.21 13.27 -5.48
C GLY A 59 6.70 14.47 -6.25
N LYS A 60 6.26 14.26 -7.50
CA LYS A 60 5.71 15.37 -8.29
C LYS A 60 4.31 15.73 -7.76
N TYR A 61 3.57 14.73 -7.32
CA TYR A 61 2.18 14.84 -6.88
C TYR A 61 2.00 14.43 -5.42
N LEU A 62 2.61 13.32 -4.98
CA LEU A 62 2.44 12.79 -3.63
C LEU A 62 3.44 13.41 -2.65
N SER A 63 2.92 14.20 -1.70
CA SER A 63 3.72 14.86 -0.66
C SER A 63 4.12 13.90 0.44
N THR A 64 3.14 13.38 1.18
CA THR A 64 3.39 12.67 2.43
C THR A 64 2.45 11.48 2.52
N ALA A 65 3.02 10.33 2.86
CA ALA A 65 2.28 9.12 3.21
C ALA A 65 2.45 8.85 4.70
N ILE A 66 1.34 8.66 5.43
CA ILE A 66 1.34 8.45 6.88
C ILE A 66 0.49 7.22 7.20
N LEU A 67 1.02 6.34 8.04
CA LEU A 67 0.30 5.19 8.55
C LEU A 67 0.51 5.09 10.06
N GLU A 68 -0.55 4.81 10.79
CA GLU A 68 -0.51 4.57 12.23
C GLU A 68 -1.29 3.31 12.61
N ILE A 69 -0.80 2.62 13.62
CA ILE A 69 -1.48 1.55 14.33
C ILE A 69 -1.41 1.84 15.83
N GLN A 70 -2.50 1.57 16.54
CA GLN A 70 -2.59 1.77 17.98
C GLN A 70 -3.37 0.62 18.61
N ASN A 71 -2.81 0.02 19.65
CA ASN A 71 -3.53 -0.80 20.60
C ASN A 71 -4.39 0.11 21.48
N ASN A 72 -5.71 -0.05 21.42
CA ASN A 72 -6.64 0.74 22.24
C ASN A 72 -6.75 0.24 23.68
N GLN A 73 -6.03 -0.82 24.04
CA GLN A 73 -6.01 -1.42 25.38
C GLN A 73 -7.38 -1.97 25.82
N ASP A 74 -8.25 -2.27 24.85
CA ASP A 74 -9.61 -2.81 25.05
C ASP A 74 -9.89 -4.04 24.17
N GLY A 75 -8.82 -4.63 23.61
CA GLY A 75 -8.90 -5.77 22.69
C GLY A 75 -9.09 -5.35 21.24
N THR A 76 -9.04 -4.05 20.94
CA THR A 76 -9.15 -3.52 19.57
C THR A 76 -7.90 -2.77 19.12
N LEU A 77 -7.69 -2.74 17.81
CA LEU A 77 -6.67 -1.92 17.17
C LEU A 77 -7.33 -0.75 16.46
N HIS A 78 -6.78 0.46 16.61
CA HIS A 78 -7.05 1.58 15.71
C HIS A 78 -5.98 1.63 14.62
N VAL A 79 -6.41 1.81 13.36
CA VAL A 79 -5.54 1.99 12.21
C VAL A 79 -5.93 3.29 11.51
N GLY A 80 -4.94 4.13 11.23
CA GLY A 80 -5.10 5.40 10.55
C GLY A 80 -4.18 5.50 9.35
N VAL A 81 -4.70 5.94 8.20
CA VAL A 81 -3.95 6.12 6.96
C VAL A 81 -4.24 7.52 6.42
N ASP A 82 -3.19 8.27 6.10
CA ASP A 82 -3.30 9.61 5.52
C ASP A 82 -2.39 9.73 4.29
N THR A 83 -2.89 10.41 3.26
CA THR A 83 -2.14 10.70 2.04
C THR A 83 -2.31 12.17 1.72
N LEU A 84 -1.20 12.88 1.63
CA LEU A 84 -1.16 14.31 1.29
C LEU A 84 -0.54 14.49 -0.10
N ALA A 85 -1.11 15.35 -0.91
CA ALA A 85 -0.63 15.74 -2.23
C ALA A 85 -0.11 17.18 -2.24
N HIS A 86 0.82 17.48 -3.14
CA HIS A 86 1.35 18.83 -3.38
C HIS A 86 0.42 19.71 -4.23
N VAL A 87 -0.55 19.08 -4.91
CA VAL A 87 -1.50 19.71 -5.83
C VAL A 87 -2.87 19.07 -5.64
N TYR A 88 -3.90 19.67 -6.22
CA TYR A 88 -5.19 18.99 -6.35
C TYR A 88 -5.08 17.84 -7.36
N VAL A 89 -5.50 16.65 -6.94
CA VAL A 89 -5.39 15.41 -7.69
C VAL A 89 -6.77 14.91 -8.11
N ASP A 90 -6.81 14.05 -9.13
CA ASP A 90 -8.07 13.48 -9.62
C ASP A 90 -8.57 12.37 -8.68
N ARG A 91 -7.64 11.62 -8.08
CA ARG A 91 -7.96 10.53 -7.14
C ARG A 91 -6.83 10.32 -6.14
N ILE A 92 -7.22 10.01 -4.91
CA ILE A 92 -6.35 9.41 -3.89
C ILE A 92 -6.88 8.00 -3.63
N TYR A 93 -5.99 7.01 -3.73
CA TYR A 93 -6.30 5.60 -3.50
C TYR A 93 -5.35 5.02 -2.45
N GLN A 94 -5.91 4.32 -1.47
CA GLN A 94 -5.17 3.77 -0.33
C GLN A 94 -5.50 2.29 -0.17
N VAL A 95 -4.47 1.47 0.07
CA VAL A 95 -4.64 0.06 0.46
C VAL A 95 -3.94 -0.14 1.77
N VAL A 96 -4.66 -0.62 2.79
CA VAL A 96 -4.13 -0.91 4.11
C VAL A 96 -4.14 -2.42 4.32
N PHE A 97 -3.02 -2.97 4.77
CA PHE A 97 -2.87 -4.37 5.15
C PHE A 97 -2.61 -4.47 6.64
N LEU A 98 -3.22 -5.46 7.29
CA LEU A 98 -2.89 -5.85 8.67
C LEU A 98 -2.17 -7.18 8.65
N ASP A 99 -1.01 -7.23 9.30
CA ASP A 99 -0.25 -8.46 9.47
C ASP A 99 -0.17 -8.83 10.96
N ILE A 100 -0.15 -10.13 11.24
CA ILE A 100 0.11 -10.70 12.57
C ILE A 100 1.49 -11.35 12.59
N TRP A 101 2.22 -11.19 13.70
CA TRP A 101 3.50 -11.86 13.90
C TRP A 101 3.31 -13.36 14.16
N ASP A 102 4.03 -14.19 13.41
CA ASP A 102 4.10 -15.63 13.55
C ASP A 102 5.40 -15.98 14.28
N GLU A 103 5.30 -16.33 15.57
CA GLU A 103 6.47 -16.66 16.40
C GLU A 103 7.20 -17.92 15.92
N GLU A 104 6.49 -18.88 15.33
CA GLU A 104 7.09 -20.13 14.85
C GLU A 104 7.95 -19.88 13.61
N LYS A 105 7.47 -19.02 12.71
CA LYS A 105 8.20 -18.65 11.48
C LYS A 105 9.19 -17.50 11.67
N GLY A 106 9.00 -16.69 12.71
CA GLY A 106 9.73 -15.44 12.87
C GLY A 106 9.45 -14.45 11.72
N ASP A 107 8.21 -14.41 11.24
CA ASP A 107 7.81 -13.52 10.15
C ASP A 107 6.35 -13.06 10.28
N TRP A 108 5.97 -12.07 9.47
CA TRP A 108 4.64 -11.47 9.43
C TRP A 108 3.74 -12.18 8.43
N ASN A 109 2.53 -12.55 8.85
CA ASN A 109 1.48 -13.07 7.97
C ASN A 109 0.38 -12.03 7.78
N GLN A 110 0.08 -11.67 6.53
CA GLN A 110 -1.07 -10.80 6.22
C GLN A 110 -2.39 -11.51 6.55
N ILE A 111 -3.26 -10.85 7.31
CA ILE A 111 -4.56 -11.39 7.74
C ILE A 111 -5.76 -10.58 7.24
N ALA A 112 -5.55 -9.31 6.85
CA ALA A 112 -6.62 -8.46 6.33
C ALA A 112 -6.09 -7.40 5.35
N GLU A 113 -7.01 -6.89 4.52
CA GLU A 113 -6.77 -5.86 3.51
C GLU A 113 -8.02 -4.97 3.38
N TRP A 114 -7.83 -3.65 3.35
CA TRP A 114 -8.88 -2.67 3.11
C TRP A 114 -8.46 -1.69 2.02
N LYS A 115 -9.41 -1.29 1.19
CA LYS A 115 -9.21 -0.36 0.06
C LYS A 115 -10.08 0.86 0.28
N PHE A 116 -9.49 2.03 0.15
CA PHE A 116 -10.16 3.31 0.28
C PHE A 116 -9.84 4.19 -0.92
N GLU A 117 -10.81 4.97 -1.36
CA GLU A 117 -10.60 5.93 -2.43
C GLU A 117 -11.41 7.20 -2.19
N ARG A 118 -10.88 8.30 -2.71
CA ARG A 118 -11.56 9.58 -2.84
C ARG A 118 -11.26 10.16 -4.20
N THR A 119 -12.26 10.72 -4.85
CA THR A 119 -12.17 11.31 -6.19
C THR A 119 -12.48 12.79 -6.19
N LYS A 120 -12.02 13.52 -7.22
CA LYS A 120 -12.31 14.94 -7.38
C LYS A 120 -13.80 15.26 -7.60
N GLU A 121 -14.57 14.28 -8.09
CA GLU A 121 -16.01 14.39 -8.25
C GLU A 121 -16.72 14.50 -6.88
N GLU A 122 -16.13 13.90 -5.85
CA GLU A 122 -16.58 14.01 -4.46
C GLU A 122 -15.99 15.24 -3.75
N GLU A 123 -14.75 15.63 -4.10
CA GLU A 123 -14.02 16.74 -3.48
C GLU A 123 -13.15 17.48 -4.51
N ALA A 124 -13.64 18.60 -5.03
CA ALA A 124 -12.96 19.30 -6.13
C ALA A 124 -11.51 19.72 -5.82
N ASP A 125 -11.23 20.04 -4.55
CA ASP A 125 -9.91 20.49 -4.07
C ASP A 125 -9.14 19.35 -3.35
N LEU A 126 -9.31 18.12 -3.85
CA LEU A 126 -8.73 16.91 -3.27
C LEU A 126 -7.20 17.00 -3.21
N SER A 127 -6.68 17.27 -2.01
CA SER A 127 -5.24 17.38 -1.73
C SER A 127 -4.81 16.54 -0.53
N SER A 128 -5.77 15.93 0.17
CA SER A 128 -5.53 15.05 1.30
C SER A 128 -6.66 14.06 1.44
N TYR A 129 -6.37 12.86 1.96
CA TYR A 129 -7.40 11.91 2.33
C TYR A 129 -6.95 11.09 3.53
N TYR A 130 -7.67 11.25 4.64
CA TYR A 130 -7.46 10.49 5.86
C TYR A 130 -8.60 9.49 6.07
N VAL A 131 -8.25 8.26 6.45
CA VAL A 131 -9.18 7.24 6.90
C VAL A 131 -8.66 6.65 8.21
N GLY A 132 -9.53 6.62 9.23
CA GLY A 132 -9.29 5.94 10.48
C GLY A 132 -10.38 4.91 10.75
N PHE A 133 -10.01 3.72 11.20
CA PHE A 133 -10.96 2.65 11.51
C PHE A 133 -10.45 1.74 12.62
N THR A 134 -11.39 1.10 13.31
CA THR A 134 -11.13 0.13 14.36
C THR A 134 -11.20 -1.29 13.79
N VAL A 135 -10.23 -2.12 14.15
CA VAL A 135 -10.20 -3.56 13.87
C VAL A 135 -10.52 -4.31 15.15
N THR A 136 -11.55 -5.15 15.07
CA THR A 136 -12.02 -6.03 16.16
C THR A 136 -11.64 -7.48 15.89
N ASP A 137 -11.97 -8.36 16.84
CA ASP A 137 -11.88 -9.83 16.70
C ASP A 137 -10.46 -10.35 16.39
N CYS A 138 -9.44 -9.54 16.70
CA CYS A 138 -8.04 -9.92 16.63
C CYS A 138 -7.67 -10.69 17.91
N PRO A 139 -6.99 -11.84 17.82
CA PRO A 139 -6.43 -12.50 18.99
C PRO A 139 -5.52 -11.56 19.80
N VAL A 140 -5.83 -11.38 21.08
CA VAL A 140 -5.01 -10.61 22.03
C VAL A 140 -3.71 -11.34 22.36
N ASN A 141 -2.77 -10.64 23.00
CA ASN A 141 -1.42 -11.12 23.31
C ASN A 141 -0.64 -11.54 22.06
N ARG A 142 -0.88 -10.82 20.95
CA ARG A 142 -0.18 -11.00 19.66
C ARG A 142 0.26 -9.66 19.12
N TYR A 143 1.36 -9.68 18.39
CA TYR A 143 1.89 -8.50 17.71
C TYR A 143 1.23 -8.30 16.35
N TYR A 144 0.89 -7.04 16.07
CA TYR A 144 0.31 -6.60 14.81
C TYR A 144 1.11 -5.44 14.23
N ARG A 145 1.23 -5.41 12.90
CA ARG A 145 1.70 -4.22 12.17
C ARG A 145 0.72 -3.88 11.06
N ALA A 146 0.67 -2.61 10.70
CA ALA A 146 0.00 -2.15 9.50
C ALA A 146 1.03 -1.89 8.40
N ARG A 147 0.64 -2.16 7.15
CA ARG A 147 1.31 -1.69 5.93
C ARG A 147 0.32 -0.91 5.09
N ALA A 148 0.76 0.08 4.33
CA ALA A 148 -0.13 0.75 3.40
C ALA A 148 0.55 1.17 2.10
N MET A 149 -0.25 1.12 1.03
CA MET A 149 0.02 1.74 -0.25
C MET A 149 -0.76 3.04 -0.33
N HIS A 150 -0.08 4.11 -0.71
CA HIS A 150 -0.65 5.45 -0.90
C HIS A 150 -0.45 5.82 -2.36
N LEU A 151 -1.52 6.01 -3.12
CA LEU A 151 -1.47 6.34 -4.53
C LEU A 151 -2.23 7.64 -4.79
N VAL A 152 -1.68 8.47 -5.68
CA VAL A 152 -2.37 9.66 -6.19
C VAL A 152 -2.36 9.63 -7.72
N GLU A 153 -3.42 10.17 -8.32
CA GLU A 153 -3.60 10.21 -9.77
C GLU A 153 -3.85 11.63 -10.28
N VAL A 154 -3.18 11.99 -11.38
CA VAL A 154 -3.39 13.26 -12.10
C VAL A 154 -3.36 12.96 -13.60
N GLY A 155 -4.52 13.02 -14.25
CA GLY A 155 -4.72 12.53 -15.61
C GLY A 155 -4.34 11.05 -15.70
N ASP A 156 -3.49 10.71 -16.67
CA ASP A 156 -3.00 9.34 -16.86
C ASP A 156 -1.77 8.99 -16.00
N LEU A 157 -1.36 9.90 -15.10
CA LEU A 157 -0.16 9.73 -14.27
C LEU A 157 -0.53 9.29 -12.87
N MET A 158 0.19 8.28 -12.37
CA MET A 158 0.05 7.79 -11.01
C MET A 158 1.39 7.89 -10.28
N GLU A 159 1.32 8.22 -9.00
CA GLU A 159 2.48 8.23 -8.10
C GLU A 159 2.14 7.54 -6.80
N GLY A 160 3.08 6.78 -6.23
CA GLY A 160 2.82 5.98 -5.05
C GLY A 160 3.94 5.92 -4.03
N LYS A 161 3.53 5.81 -2.76
CA LYS A 161 4.41 5.57 -1.62
C LYS A 161 3.91 4.40 -0.76
N ALA A 162 4.86 3.74 -0.10
CA ALA A 162 4.62 2.66 0.83
C ALA A 162 5.04 3.04 2.24
N THR A 163 4.21 2.67 3.21
CA THR A 163 4.48 2.83 4.65
C THR A 163 4.32 1.50 5.36
N LYS A 164 4.97 1.37 6.52
CA LYS A 164 4.86 0.20 7.40
C LYS A 164 5.17 0.60 8.84
N THR A 165 4.27 0.24 9.75
CA THR A 165 4.47 0.47 11.18
C THR A 165 5.39 -0.59 11.79
N GLU A 166 5.88 -0.29 12.98
CA GLU A 166 6.43 -1.31 13.87
C GLU A 166 5.31 -2.15 14.49
N GLY A 167 5.68 -3.28 15.09
CA GLY A 167 4.74 -4.22 15.68
C GLY A 167 4.28 -3.77 17.05
N VAL A 168 2.97 -3.57 17.24
CA VAL A 168 2.37 -3.28 18.56
C VAL A 168 1.74 -4.53 19.14
N LEU A 169 1.91 -4.75 20.45
CA LEU A 169 1.24 -5.83 21.17
C LEU A 169 -0.22 -5.44 21.40
N LEU A 170 -1.16 -6.29 20.98
CA LEU A 170 -2.59 -6.10 21.27
C LEU A 170 -2.94 -6.66 22.65
N THR A 171 -3.47 -5.80 23.52
CA THR A 171 -3.95 -6.14 24.87
C THR A 171 -5.42 -5.78 25.02
N ASP A 172 -6.08 -6.42 25.99
CA ASP A 172 -7.46 -6.16 26.41
C ASP A 172 -7.57 -5.39 27.74
N HIS A 173 -6.44 -4.81 28.16
CA HIS A 173 -6.31 -4.05 29.38
C HIS A 173 -5.26 -2.95 29.21
N GLU A 174 -5.38 -1.93 30.07
CA GLU A 174 -4.40 -0.85 30.19
C GLU A 174 -3.04 -1.39 30.64
N VAL A 175 -2.00 -0.91 29.98
CA VAL A 175 -0.59 -1.25 30.21
C VAL A 175 0.21 -0.01 30.60
#